data_AF-A0A498G397-F1
#
_entry.id   AF-A0A498G397-F1
#
_cell.length_a   1.000
_cell.length_b   1.000
_cell.length_c   1.000
_cell.angle_alpha   90.00
_cell.angle_beta   90.00
_cell.angle_gamma   90.00
#
_symmetry.space_group_name_H-M   'P 1'
#
loop_
_entity.id
_entity.type
_entity.pdbx_description
1 polymer ?
#
loop_
_entity_poly.entity_id
_entity_poly.type
_entity_poly.pdbx_seq_one_letter_code
_entity_poly.pdbx_strand_id
1 'polypeptide(L)'
;MSDPPTPREAIRELMADDDYWEEHRERPRGALTDVDRRFLWGVLEYEHKQTTTKRKATIRERLENGLKDLTYLTFLEERDDEKLFDAMDEAELRSSLSTLIRWLYLHLDGDLEWFEQTVAQAISNAENDRRDDDITYYAGGEVDAGIDVDITVRKGFNVERVERQLRTGEGHTLTPTEIGVLVREGRLEEGDLHLLDSATANRIDEETGNREIVGGVGDQSPAFDSPPVVDPDTGEIVDESGSDDGTED
;
A
#
# COMPACT_ATOMS: atom_id res chain seq x y z
N MET A 1 -36.07 0.44 0.40
CA MET A 1 -34.91 0.24 1.30
C MET A 1 -33.78 -0.22 0.42
N SER A 2 -32.75 0.63 0.23
CA SER A 2 -31.52 0.18 -0.44
C SER A 2 -30.75 -0.73 0.51
N ASP A 3 -30.08 -1.74 -0.06
CA ASP A 3 -29.15 -2.57 0.70
C ASP A 3 -28.03 -1.70 1.31
N PRO A 4 -27.53 -2.06 2.51
CA PRO A 4 -26.38 -1.37 3.09
C PRO A 4 -25.15 -1.57 2.20
N PRO A 5 -24.26 -0.55 2.09
CA PRO A 5 -23.06 -0.66 1.27
C PRO A 5 -22.18 -1.80 1.77
N THR A 6 -21.59 -2.54 0.83
CA THR A 6 -20.57 -3.55 1.16
C THR A 6 -19.40 -2.88 1.89
N PRO A 7 -18.61 -3.61 2.70
CA PRO A 7 -17.42 -3.04 3.34
C PRO A 7 -16.46 -2.39 2.34
N ARG A 8 -16.43 -2.87 1.10
CA ARG A 8 -15.63 -2.31 0.01
C ARG A 8 -16.20 -1.00 -0.53
N GLU A 9 -17.52 -0.86 -0.58
CA GLU A 9 -18.20 0.39 -0.95
C GLU A 9 -18.14 1.41 0.19
N ALA A 10 -18.30 0.99 1.45
CA ALA A 10 -18.13 1.84 2.61
C ALA A 10 -16.69 2.37 2.71
N ILE A 11 -15.68 1.52 2.51
CA ILE A 11 -14.27 1.95 2.44
C ILE A 11 -14.07 2.90 1.25
N ARG A 12 -14.68 2.64 0.09
CA ARG A 12 -14.59 3.52 -1.08
C ARG A 12 -15.21 4.90 -0.82
N GLU A 13 -16.34 4.96 -0.13
CA GLU A 13 -17.03 6.20 0.23
C GLU A 13 -16.25 7.00 1.28
N LEU A 14 -15.62 6.31 2.23
CA LEU A 14 -14.74 6.91 3.25
C LEU A 14 -13.39 7.35 2.66
N MET A 15 -12.90 6.65 1.63
CA MET A 15 -11.68 6.98 0.89
C MET A 15 -11.91 8.07 -0.16
N ALA A 16 -13.13 8.24 -0.68
CA ALA A 16 -13.46 9.28 -1.66
C ALA A 16 -13.51 10.71 -1.07
N ASP A 17 -13.22 10.85 0.23
CA ASP A 17 -12.98 12.15 0.86
C ASP A 17 -11.64 12.71 0.37
N ASP A 18 -11.69 13.84 -0.34
CA ASP A 18 -10.50 14.52 -0.89
C ASP A 18 -9.47 14.79 0.23
N ASP A 19 -9.94 15.10 1.45
CA ASP A 19 -9.07 15.42 2.59
C ASP A 19 -8.20 14.22 3.01
N TYR A 20 -8.70 12.98 2.89
CA TYR A 20 -7.93 11.77 3.22
C TYR A 20 -6.92 11.42 2.12
N TRP A 21 -7.26 11.66 0.85
CA TRP A 21 -6.32 11.52 -0.26
C TRP A 21 -5.15 12.51 -0.13
N GLU A 22 -5.42 13.76 0.22
CA GLU A 22 -4.38 14.79 0.42
C GLU A 22 -3.35 14.38 1.47
N GLU A 23 -3.78 13.76 2.59
CA GLU A 23 -2.87 13.29 3.64
C GLU A 23 -1.98 12.10 3.19
N HIS A 24 -2.44 11.29 2.22
CA HIS A 24 -1.79 10.03 1.83
C HIS A 24 -1.13 10.06 0.44
N ARG A 25 -1.28 11.16 -0.32
CA ARG A 25 -0.74 11.28 -1.68
C ARG A 25 0.75 11.61 -1.70
N GLU A 26 1.26 12.30 -0.68
CA GLU A 26 2.61 12.88 -0.65
C GLU A 26 3.69 11.82 -0.46
N ARG A 27 3.93 11.06 -1.53
CA ARG A 27 5.14 10.26 -1.68
C ARG A 27 5.51 10.09 -3.16
N PRO A 28 6.81 9.93 -3.47
CA PRO A 28 7.27 9.54 -4.80
C PRO A 28 6.60 8.26 -5.30
N ARG A 29 6.62 8.07 -6.62
CA ARG A 29 6.09 6.84 -7.23
C ARG A 29 6.86 5.62 -6.74
N GLY A 30 6.12 4.55 -6.44
CA GLY A 30 6.68 3.20 -6.30
C GLY A 30 6.36 2.39 -7.55
N ALA A 31 5.90 1.15 -7.38
CA ALA A 31 5.33 0.36 -8.48
C ALA A 31 4.11 1.04 -9.12
N LEU A 32 3.32 1.76 -8.32
CA LEU A 32 2.16 2.53 -8.77
C LEU A 32 2.52 4.01 -8.93
N THR A 33 2.06 4.61 -10.03
CA THR A 33 2.14 6.06 -10.26
C THR A 33 1.10 6.81 -9.43
N ASP A 34 1.21 8.14 -9.38
CA ASP A 34 0.18 8.98 -8.76
C ASP A 34 -1.19 8.81 -9.44
N VAL A 35 -1.19 8.75 -10.78
CA VAL A 35 -2.40 8.53 -11.58
C VAL A 35 -3.04 7.16 -11.28
N ASP A 36 -2.22 6.12 -11.12
CA ASP A 36 -2.71 4.78 -10.77
C ASP A 36 -3.35 4.78 -9.38
N ARG A 37 -2.72 5.46 -8.41
CA ARG A 37 -3.25 5.61 -7.05
C ARG A 37 -4.59 6.36 -7.08
N ARG A 38 -4.68 7.52 -7.73
CA ARG A 38 -5.94 8.28 -7.89
C ARG A 38 -7.05 7.44 -8.53
N PHE A 39 -6.71 6.65 -9.54
CA PHE A 39 -7.67 5.76 -10.22
C PHE A 39 -8.15 4.63 -9.30
N LEU A 40 -7.27 4.00 -8.53
CA LEU A 40 -7.64 2.96 -7.58
C LEU A 40 -8.44 3.51 -6.39
N TRP A 41 -8.13 4.74 -5.98
CA TRP A 41 -8.81 5.47 -4.91
C TRP A 41 -10.22 5.94 -5.32
N GLY A 42 -10.49 6.00 -6.63
CA GLY A 42 -11.77 6.47 -7.17
C GLY A 42 -11.87 7.99 -7.33
N VAL A 43 -10.80 8.73 -7.05
CA VAL A 43 -10.68 10.18 -7.29
C VAL A 43 -10.57 10.49 -8.78
N LEU A 44 -9.97 9.58 -9.55
CA LEU A 44 -9.88 9.68 -11.00
C LEU A 44 -10.81 8.67 -11.68
N GLU A 45 -11.80 9.18 -12.42
CA GLU A 45 -12.65 8.40 -13.30
C GLU A 45 -12.47 8.81 -14.76
N TYR A 46 -12.49 7.83 -15.67
CA TYR A 46 -12.45 8.08 -17.11
C TYR A 46 -13.84 7.94 -17.70
N GLU A 47 -14.22 8.89 -18.56
CA GLU A 47 -15.50 8.84 -19.29
C GLU A 47 -15.59 7.63 -20.23
N HIS A 48 -14.47 7.24 -20.83
CA HIS A 48 -14.43 6.17 -21.82
C HIS A 48 -14.04 4.83 -21.20
N LYS A 49 -14.93 3.83 -21.35
CA LYS A 49 -14.72 2.45 -20.90
C LYS A 49 -13.42 1.83 -21.41
N GLN A 50 -12.99 2.18 -22.62
CA GLN A 50 -11.73 1.69 -23.18
C GLN A 50 -10.52 2.21 -22.38
N THR A 51 -10.51 3.49 -21.99
CA THR A 51 -9.45 4.09 -21.18
C THR A 51 -9.39 3.46 -19.79
N THR A 52 -10.54 3.26 -19.13
CA THR A 52 -10.64 2.51 -17.87
C THR A 52 -10.07 1.10 -17.99
N THR A 53 -10.34 0.42 -19.11
CA THR A 53 -9.84 -0.95 -19.34
C THR A 53 -8.33 -0.97 -19.54
N LYS A 54 -7.79 -0.02 -20.32
CA LYS A 54 -6.35 0.16 -20.50
C LYS A 54 -5.65 0.46 -19.17
N ARG A 55 -6.15 1.41 -18.37
CA ARG A 55 -5.60 1.74 -17.05
C ARG A 55 -5.55 0.51 -16.13
N LYS A 56 -6.62 -0.28 -16.07
CA LYS A 56 -6.63 -1.53 -15.29
C LYS A 56 -5.61 -2.56 -15.78
N ALA A 57 -5.34 -2.63 -17.08
CA ALA A 57 -4.32 -3.50 -17.64
C ALA A 57 -2.91 -3.02 -17.27
N THR A 58 -2.64 -1.73 -17.44
CA THR A 58 -1.36 -1.10 -17.04
C THR A 58 -1.06 -1.29 -15.56
N ILE A 59 -2.04 -1.08 -14.68
CA ILE A 59 -1.87 -1.31 -13.24
C ILE A 59 -1.52 -2.77 -12.94
N ARG A 60 -2.20 -3.72 -13.59
CA ARG A 60 -1.89 -5.15 -13.43
C ARG A 60 -0.46 -5.48 -13.84
N GLU A 61 -0.03 -4.97 -14.99
CA GLU A 61 1.33 -5.19 -15.50
C GLU A 61 2.38 -4.57 -14.58
N ARG A 62 2.16 -3.35 -14.07
CA ARG A 62 3.05 -2.71 -13.09
C ARG A 62 3.15 -3.51 -11.79
N LEU A 63 2.03 -3.99 -11.25
CA LEU A 63 2.03 -4.80 -10.03
C LEU A 63 2.70 -6.16 -10.25
N GLU A 64 2.46 -6.80 -11.39
CA GLU A 64 3.12 -8.06 -11.77
C GLU A 64 4.64 -7.89 -11.83
N ASN A 65 5.12 -6.85 -12.50
CA ASN A 65 6.55 -6.58 -12.60
C ASN A 65 7.14 -6.15 -11.26
N GLY A 66 6.48 -5.28 -10.51
CA GLY A 66 6.94 -4.87 -9.18
C GLY A 66 7.05 -6.02 -8.18
N LEU A 67 6.16 -7.03 -8.26
CA LEU A 67 6.29 -8.25 -7.46
C LEU A 67 7.48 -9.11 -7.89
N LYS A 68 7.74 -9.23 -9.21
CA LYS A 68 8.92 -9.94 -9.71
C LYS A 68 10.22 -9.26 -9.29
N ASP A 69 10.21 -7.93 -9.24
CA ASP A 69 11.36 -7.13 -8.86
C ASP A 69 11.80 -7.37 -7.40
N LEU A 70 10.91 -7.85 -6.53
CA LEU A 70 11.27 -8.24 -5.15
C LEU A 70 12.39 -9.29 -5.11
N THR A 71 12.52 -10.11 -6.15
CA THR A 71 13.61 -11.09 -6.29
C THR A 71 14.97 -10.41 -6.35
N TYR A 72 15.05 -9.16 -6.81
CA TYR A 72 16.32 -8.45 -6.92
C TYR A 72 16.75 -7.79 -5.61
N LEU A 73 15.87 -7.70 -4.61
CA LEU A 73 16.22 -7.11 -3.31
C LEU A 73 17.34 -7.92 -2.61
N THR A 74 17.44 -9.22 -2.87
CA THR A 74 18.52 -10.07 -2.33
C THR A 74 19.92 -9.71 -2.84
N PHE A 75 20.04 -8.81 -3.82
CA PHE A 75 21.32 -8.33 -4.34
C PHE A 75 21.69 -6.94 -3.83
N LEU A 76 20.87 -6.34 -2.96
CA LEU A 76 21.21 -5.06 -2.34
C LEU A 76 22.41 -5.25 -1.39
N GLU A 77 23.28 -4.24 -1.35
CA GLU A 77 24.34 -4.20 -0.35
C GLU A 77 23.73 -3.94 1.02
N GLU A 78 24.27 -4.55 2.08
CA GLU A 78 23.77 -4.45 3.47
C GLU A 78 23.45 -3.01 3.88
N ARG A 79 24.33 -2.06 3.53
CA ARG A 79 24.15 -0.63 3.83
C ARG A 79 22.90 -0.02 3.19
N ASP A 80 22.57 -0.42 1.97
CA ASP A 80 21.40 0.12 1.27
C ASP A 80 20.11 -0.61 1.69
N ASP A 81 20.22 -1.87 2.11
CA ASP A 81 19.15 -2.63 2.75
C ASP A 81 18.75 -2.01 4.10
N GLU A 82 19.72 -1.69 4.98
CA GLU A 82 19.46 -1.02 6.26
C GLU A 82 18.71 0.32 6.07
N LYS A 83 19.15 1.13 5.10
CA LYS A 83 18.50 2.42 4.81
C LYS A 83 17.06 2.26 4.32
N LEU A 84 16.73 1.17 3.64
CA LEU A 84 15.36 0.92 3.19
C LEU A 84 14.44 0.75 4.39
N PHE A 85 14.89 0.01 5.42
CA PHE A 85 14.14 -0.18 6.65
C PHE A 85 14.13 1.07 7.54
N ASP A 86 15.22 1.84 7.58
CA ASP A 86 15.30 3.10 8.34
C ASP A 86 14.44 4.23 7.73
N ALA A 87 14.10 4.14 6.44
CA ALA A 87 13.28 5.14 5.75
C ALA A 87 11.80 5.07 6.11
N MET A 88 11.35 3.99 6.75
CA MET A 88 9.97 3.78 7.17
C MET A 88 9.94 3.60 8.69
N ASP A 89 8.93 4.18 9.35
CA ASP A 89 8.72 3.82 10.75
C ASP A 89 8.18 2.38 10.86
N GLU A 90 8.35 1.77 12.05
CA GLU A 90 7.95 0.38 12.29
C GLU A 90 6.45 0.14 12.04
N ALA A 91 5.60 1.14 12.34
CA ALA A 91 4.16 1.03 12.18
C ALA A 91 3.76 1.06 10.70
N GLU A 92 4.36 1.94 9.90
CA GLU A 92 4.16 2.06 8.47
C GLU A 92 4.62 0.79 7.75
N LEU A 93 5.81 0.28 8.11
CA LEU A 93 6.34 -0.97 7.57
C LEU A 93 5.40 -2.14 7.89
N ARG A 94 4.98 -2.28 9.15
CA ARG A 94 4.09 -3.35 9.60
C ARG A 94 2.73 -3.27 8.91
N SER A 95 2.16 -2.07 8.79
CA SER A 95 0.88 -1.84 8.10
C SER A 95 0.96 -2.21 6.62
N SER A 96 2.05 -1.80 5.95
CA SER A 96 2.30 -2.10 4.54
C SER A 96 2.46 -3.61 4.30
N LEU A 97 3.27 -4.29 5.12
CA LEU A 97 3.47 -5.74 5.05
C LEU A 97 2.17 -6.50 5.36
N SER A 98 1.43 -6.08 6.38
CA SER A 98 0.13 -6.68 6.72
C SER A 98 -0.88 -6.55 5.58
N THR A 99 -0.88 -5.41 4.88
CA THR A 99 -1.75 -5.17 3.72
C THR A 99 -1.38 -6.08 2.55
N LEU A 100 -0.07 -6.24 2.27
CA LEU A 100 0.42 -7.17 1.26
C LEU A 100 0.04 -8.62 1.58
N ILE A 101 0.29 -9.08 2.81
CA ILE A 101 -0.05 -10.44 3.25
C ILE A 101 -1.55 -10.69 3.16
N ARG A 102 -2.38 -9.74 3.62
CA ARG A 102 -3.84 -9.82 3.48
C ARG A 102 -4.25 -9.94 2.01
N TRP A 103 -3.66 -9.12 1.13
CA TRP A 103 -3.95 -9.15 -0.29
C TRP A 103 -3.59 -10.50 -0.90
N LEU A 104 -2.40 -11.04 -0.60
CA LEU A 104 -1.98 -12.37 -1.06
C LEU A 104 -2.93 -13.46 -0.56
N TYR A 105 -3.22 -13.51 0.74
CA TYR A 105 -4.09 -14.52 1.33
C TYR A 105 -5.50 -14.54 0.70
N LEU A 106 -6.06 -13.37 0.39
CA LEU A 106 -7.36 -13.26 -0.29
C LEU A 106 -7.34 -13.76 -1.73
N HIS A 107 -6.22 -13.63 -2.45
CA HIS A 107 -6.10 -14.04 -3.86
C HIS A 107 -5.63 -15.50 -4.01
N LEU A 108 -5.24 -16.13 -2.92
CA LEU A 108 -4.97 -17.57 -2.83
C LEU A 108 -6.23 -18.36 -2.45
N ASP A 109 -7.40 -17.74 -2.50
CA ASP A 109 -8.68 -18.32 -2.05
C ASP A 109 -8.63 -18.89 -0.62
N GLY A 110 -7.73 -18.37 0.22
CA GLY A 110 -7.53 -18.84 1.59
C GLY A 110 -6.79 -20.18 1.71
N ASP A 111 -6.02 -20.58 0.70
CA ASP A 111 -5.10 -21.73 0.76
C ASP A 111 -4.00 -21.49 1.82
N LEU A 112 -4.31 -21.93 3.03
CA LEU A 112 -3.49 -21.73 4.21
C LEU A 112 -2.24 -22.61 4.19
N GLU A 113 -2.35 -23.83 3.65
CA GLU A 113 -1.23 -24.76 3.53
C GLU A 113 -0.18 -24.20 2.56
N TRP A 114 -0.61 -23.68 1.40
CA TRP A 114 0.29 -23.01 0.47
C TRP A 114 0.98 -21.80 1.11
N PHE A 115 0.23 -21.02 1.91
CA PHE A 115 0.77 -19.83 2.57
C PHE A 115 1.79 -20.19 3.65
N GLU A 116 1.50 -21.16 4.50
CA GLU A 116 2.42 -21.69 5.53
C GLU A 116 3.71 -22.21 4.90
N GLN A 117 3.62 -23.02 3.84
CA GLN A 117 4.78 -23.54 3.11
C GLN A 117 5.63 -22.41 2.51
N THR A 118 4.98 -21.39 1.94
CA THR A 118 5.68 -20.23 1.36
C THR A 118 6.43 -19.43 2.43
N VAL A 119 5.81 -19.18 3.58
CA VAL A 119 6.45 -18.48 4.71
C VAL A 119 7.60 -19.32 5.27
N ALA A 120 7.40 -20.62 5.49
CA ALA A 120 8.43 -21.52 5.97
C ALA A 120 9.65 -21.56 5.01
N GLN A 121 9.40 -21.61 3.70
CA GLN A 121 10.45 -21.57 2.69
C GLN A 121 11.21 -20.24 2.69
N ALA A 122 10.50 -19.11 2.82
CA ALA A 122 11.13 -17.79 2.86
C ALA A 122 12.04 -17.62 4.08
N ILE A 123 11.59 -18.05 5.28
CA ILE A 123 12.41 -18.02 6.50
C ILE A 123 13.61 -18.97 6.35
N SER A 124 13.41 -20.15 5.75
CA SER A 124 14.49 -21.13 5.51
C SER A 124 15.58 -20.55 4.61
N ASN A 125 15.20 -19.85 3.55
CA ASN A 125 16.16 -19.18 2.67
C ASN A 125 16.92 -18.10 3.42
N ALA A 126 16.23 -17.23 4.17
CA ALA A 126 16.87 -16.15 4.93
C ALA A 126 17.86 -16.67 6.00
N GLU A 127 17.53 -17.77 6.70
CA GLU A 127 18.44 -18.39 7.67
C GLU A 127 19.66 -19.03 6.98
N ASN A 128 19.50 -19.57 5.78
CA ASN A 128 20.63 -20.09 4.99
C ASN A 128 21.54 -18.96 4.50
N ASP A 129 20.97 -17.85 4.02
CA ASP A 129 21.74 -16.68 3.57
C ASP A 129 22.58 -16.11 4.73
N ARG A 130 21.98 -15.97 5.94
CA ARG A 130 22.72 -15.56 7.15
C ARG A 130 23.87 -16.51 7.51
N ARG A 131 23.66 -17.81 7.33
CA ARG A 131 24.70 -18.82 7.61
C ARG A 131 25.84 -18.70 6.61
N ASP A 132 25.59 -18.51 5.33
CA ASP A 132 26.63 -18.38 4.32
C ASP A 132 27.57 -17.19 4.59
N ASP A 133 27.05 -16.09 5.14
CA ASP A 133 27.87 -14.98 5.61
C ASP A 133 28.73 -15.35 6.85
N ASP A 134 28.18 -16.15 7.78
CA ASP A 134 28.80 -16.52 9.05
C ASP A 134 29.76 -17.76 8.94
N ILE A 135 29.60 -18.59 7.91
CA ILE A 135 30.41 -19.81 7.65
C ILE A 135 31.89 -19.49 7.36
N THR A 136 32.24 -18.23 7.11
CA THR A 136 33.66 -17.83 7.08
C THR A 136 34.34 -17.89 8.46
N TYR A 137 33.60 -18.02 9.57
CA TYR A 137 34.17 -17.93 10.93
C TYR A 137 34.09 -19.22 11.77
N TYR A 138 33.17 -20.16 11.53
CA TYR A 138 33.10 -21.43 12.28
C TYR A 138 32.78 -22.65 11.41
N ALA A 139 33.83 -23.29 10.90
CA ALA A 139 33.74 -24.67 10.42
C ALA A 139 33.43 -25.62 11.60
N GLY A 140 32.27 -26.30 11.58
CA GLY A 140 32.13 -27.55 12.34
C GLY A 140 30.78 -27.94 12.94
N GLY A 141 29.64 -27.35 12.56
CA GLY A 141 28.35 -27.78 13.10
C GLY A 141 27.23 -27.77 12.05
N GLU A 142 26.83 -28.95 11.58
CA GLU A 142 25.59 -29.12 10.82
C GLU A 142 24.42 -28.98 11.81
N VAL A 143 23.86 -27.76 11.90
CA VAL A 143 22.65 -27.51 12.68
C VAL A 143 21.46 -27.69 11.76
N ASP A 144 20.87 -28.88 11.82
CA ASP A 144 19.64 -29.25 11.12
C ASP A 144 18.47 -28.53 11.83
N ALA A 145 18.26 -27.26 11.48
CA ALA A 145 17.16 -26.46 12.00
C ALA A 145 15.98 -26.58 11.03
N GLY A 146 14.99 -27.39 11.41
CA GLY A 146 13.70 -27.40 10.71
C GLY A 146 12.87 -26.19 11.13
N ILE A 147 12.31 -25.48 10.15
CA ILE A 147 11.34 -24.41 10.39
C ILE A 147 9.95 -25.01 10.31
N ASP A 148 9.18 -24.86 11.40
CA ASP A 148 7.79 -25.26 11.50
C ASP A 148 6.93 -24.00 11.69
N VAL A 149 6.00 -23.78 10.76
CA VAL A 149 5.11 -22.61 10.74
C VAL A 149 3.67 -23.12 10.81
N ASP A 150 3.02 -22.91 11.95
CA ASP A 150 1.59 -23.19 12.14
C ASP A 150 0.81 -21.87 12.18
N ILE A 151 -0.15 -21.70 11.28
CA ILE A 151 -1.02 -20.52 11.22
C ILE A 151 -2.45 -20.95 11.49
N THR A 152 -2.91 -20.72 12.72
CA THR A 152 -4.32 -20.95 13.05
C THR A 152 -5.19 -19.72 12.75
N VAL A 153 -5.98 -19.76 11.67
CA VAL A 153 -6.98 -18.71 11.37
C VAL A 153 -8.31 -19.01 12.06
N ARG A 154 -8.73 -18.15 12.99
CA ARG A 154 -10.05 -18.23 13.62
C ARG A 154 -10.99 -17.24 12.96
N LYS A 155 -12.19 -17.70 12.55
CA LYS A 155 -13.24 -16.81 12.05
C LYS A 155 -13.75 -15.94 13.20
N GLY A 156 -13.71 -14.62 12.99
CA GLY A 156 -14.07 -13.63 14.00
C GLY A 156 -12.84 -12.92 14.56
N PHE A 157 -13.06 -11.73 15.08
CA PHE A 157 -12.01 -10.96 15.74
C PHE A 157 -11.85 -11.47 17.17
N ASN A 158 -10.61 -11.61 17.61
CA ASN A 158 -10.32 -11.77 19.02
C ASN A 158 -10.49 -10.39 19.68
N VAL A 159 -11.72 -10.06 20.06
CA VAL A 159 -12.10 -8.76 20.61
C VAL A 159 -11.27 -8.45 21.85
N GLU A 160 -10.99 -9.45 22.69
CA GLU A 160 -10.12 -9.29 23.86
C GLU A 160 -8.68 -8.92 23.50
N ARG A 161 -8.15 -9.45 22.38
CA ARG A 161 -6.82 -9.08 21.88
C ARG A 161 -6.81 -7.63 21.40
N VAL A 162 -7.79 -7.26 20.57
CA VAL A 162 -7.89 -5.92 19.98
C VAL A 162 -8.08 -4.85 21.07
N GLU A 163 -8.95 -5.12 22.04
CA GLU A 163 -9.18 -4.26 23.20
C GLU A 163 -7.93 -4.13 24.08
N ARG A 164 -7.18 -5.24 24.28
CA ARG A 164 -5.92 -5.20 25.01
C ARG A 164 -4.90 -4.31 24.30
N GLN A 165 -4.76 -4.47 22.98
CA GLN A 165 -3.83 -3.68 22.17
C GLN A 165 -4.14 -2.18 22.25
N LEU A 166 -5.43 -1.82 22.22
CA LEU A 166 -5.87 -0.46 22.45
C LEU A 166 -5.45 0.06 23.84
N ARG A 167 -5.71 -0.73 24.89
CA ARG A 167 -5.43 -0.35 26.28
C ARG A 167 -3.96 -0.32 26.65
N THR A 168 -3.10 -1.04 25.92
CA THR A 168 -1.64 -1.04 26.15
C THR A 168 -0.92 0.08 25.41
N GLY A 169 -1.64 0.98 24.73
CA GLY A 169 -1.06 2.09 23.97
C GLY A 169 -0.61 1.71 22.56
N GLU A 170 -0.91 0.49 22.11
CA GLU A 170 -0.65 0.01 20.75
C GLU A 170 -1.87 0.24 19.83
N GLY A 171 -2.80 1.10 20.22
CA GLY A 171 -4.02 1.41 19.45
C GLY A 171 -3.74 1.88 18.03
N HIS A 172 -2.60 2.54 17.81
CA HIS A 172 -2.10 2.99 16.50
C HIS A 172 -1.80 1.85 15.52
N THR A 173 -1.64 0.62 16.00
CA THR A 173 -1.39 -0.58 15.16
C THR A 173 -2.67 -1.28 14.72
N LEU A 174 -3.83 -0.84 15.23
CA LEU A 174 -5.11 -1.46 14.91
C LEU A 174 -5.59 -1.05 13.52
N THR A 175 -6.03 -2.03 12.75
CA THR A 175 -6.62 -1.78 11.44
C THR A 175 -8.02 -1.17 11.60
N PRO A 176 -8.52 -0.41 10.60
CA PRO A 176 -9.88 0.12 10.61
C PRO A 176 -10.97 -0.94 10.85
N THR A 177 -10.73 -2.16 10.37
CA THR A 177 -11.67 -3.28 10.57
C THR A 177 -11.71 -3.74 12.03
N GLU A 178 -10.55 -3.77 12.70
CA GLU A 178 -10.45 -4.11 14.13
C GLU A 178 -11.06 -3.03 15.00
N ILE A 179 -10.85 -1.76 14.66
CA ILE A 179 -11.50 -0.61 15.31
C ILE A 179 -13.03 -0.71 15.17
N GLY A 180 -13.53 -0.96 13.95
CA GLY A 180 -14.96 -1.12 13.70
C GLY A 180 -15.60 -2.28 14.48
N VAL A 181 -14.83 -3.30 14.82
CA VAL A 181 -15.30 -4.40 15.67
C VAL A 181 -15.44 -3.95 17.12
N LEU A 182 -14.47 -3.22 17.67
CA LEU A 182 -14.60 -2.67 19.02
C LEU A 182 -15.83 -1.78 19.17
N VAL A 183 -16.11 -0.94 18.15
CA VAL A 183 -17.32 -0.10 18.09
C VAL A 183 -18.58 -0.97 18.09
N ARG A 184 -18.65 -1.97 17.20
CA ARG A 184 -19.82 -2.85 17.08
C ARG A 184 -20.12 -3.63 18.36
N GLU A 185 -19.09 -4.07 19.06
CA GLU A 185 -19.21 -4.84 20.31
C GLU A 185 -19.39 -3.94 21.55
N GLY A 186 -19.46 -2.61 21.38
CA GLY A 186 -19.62 -1.66 22.48
C GLY A 186 -18.42 -1.62 23.44
N ARG A 187 -17.22 -2.00 22.95
CA ARG A 187 -15.97 -2.03 23.73
C ARG A 187 -15.05 -0.84 23.44
N LEU A 188 -15.52 0.12 22.64
CA LEU A 188 -14.87 1.40 22.42
C LEU A 188 -15.78 2.49 23.01
N GLU A 189 -15.33 3.14 24.07
CA GLU A 189 -16.03 4.27 24.68
C GLU A 189 -15.55 5.60 24.10
N GLU A 190 -16.31 6.68 24.26
CA GLU A 190 -15.93 8.03 23.83
C GLU A 190 -14.59 8.47 24.47
N GLY A 191 -14.35 8.02 25.70
CA GLY A 191 -13.10 8.23 26.41
C GLY A 191 -11.93 7.45 25.84
N ASP A 192 -12.12 6.42 25.01
CA ASP A 192 -11.05 5.59 24.43
C ASP A 192 -10.52 6.15 23.11
N LEU A 193 -11.19 7.17 22.53
CA LEU A 193 -10.80 7.74 21.23
C LEU A 193 -9.38 8.33 21.27
N HIS A 194 -8.95 8.88 22.40
CA HIS A 194 -7.57 9.38 22.57
C HIS A 194 -6.49 8.28 22.48
N LEU A 195 -6.86 7.00 22.68
CA LEU A 195 -5.95 5.84 22.57
C LEU A 195 -5.74 5.42 21.11
N LEU A 196 -6.66 5.84 20.22
CA LEU A 196 -6.46 5.76 18.77
C LEU A 196 -5.65 6.97 18.28
N ASP A 197 -5.79 8.10 18.98
CA ASP A 197 -5.27 9.41 18.60
C ASP A 197 -3.75 9.60 18.86
N SER A 198 -3.11 8.68 19.59
CA SER A 198 -1.64 8.67 19.71
C SER A 198 -0.92 8.38 18.39
N ALA A 199 -1.64 8.00 17.34
CA ALA A 199 -1.15 7.96 15.95
C ALA A 199 -1.21 9.34 15.26
N THR A 200 -2.21 10.16 15.60
CA THR A 200 -2.51 11.45 14.96
C THR A 200 -1.81 12.62 15.65
N ALA A 201 -1.58 12.56 16.96
CA ALA A 201 -0.92 13.63 17.72
C ALA A 201 0.56 13.85 17.31
N ASN A 202 1.27 12.81 16.85
CA ASN A 202 2.64 12.95 16.35
C ASN A 202 2.73 13.60 14.96
N ARG A 203 1.61 13.76 14.24
CA ARG A 203 1.59 14.42 12.92
C ARG A 203 1.27 15.91 13.00
N ILE A 204 0.55 16.36 14.03
CA ILE A 204 -0.01 17.73 14.07
C ILE A 204 1.00 18.77 14.58
N ASP A 205 1.99 18.38 15.39
CA ASP A 205 2.89 19.35 16.04
C ASP A 205 4.02 19.90 15.14
N GLU A 206 4.28 19.31 13.95
CA GLU A 206 5.35 19.80 13.06
C GLU A 206 4.88 20.81 11.99
N GLU A 207 3.58 20.95 11.72
CA GLU A 207 3.08 21.64 10.51
C GLU A 207 2.52 23.06 10.68
N THR A 208 2.47 23.65 11.88
CA THR A 208 1.91 25.04 12.02
C THR A 208 2.89 26.16 11.62
N GLY A 209 3.83 25.87 10.71
CA GLY A 209 4.86 26.77 10.19
C GLY A 209 4.50 27.48 8.89
N ASN A 210 3.39 28.24 8.87
CA ASN A 210 3.20 29.47 8.09
C ASN A 210 3.53 29.45 6.56
N ARG A 211 2.51 29.44 5.67
CA ARG A 211 2.57 30.22 4.42
C ARG A 211 1.24 30.56 3.75
N GLU A 212 1.19 31.84 3.41
CA GLU A 212 0.19 32.72 2.81
C GLU A 212 -0.30 32.27 1.41
N ILE A 213 -1.62 32.38 1.18
CA ILE A 213 -2.32 32.08 -0.08
C ILE A 213 -2.33 33.31 -1.01
N VAL A 214 -1.91 33.12 -2.26
CA VAL A 214 -2.28 33.94 -3.44
C VAL A 214 -2.59 32.92 -4.53
N GLY A 215 -3.80 32.73 -5.07
CA GLY A 215 -4.83 33.67 -5.51
C GLY A 215 -4.87 33.62 -7.05
N GLY A 216 -5.93 33.09 -7.67
CA GLY A 216 -6.16 33.28 -9.12
C GLY A 216 -7.05 32.24 -9.81
N VAL A 217 -8.35 32.53 -9.88
CA VAL A 217 -9.37 31.85 -10.69
C VAL A 217 -9.25 32.27 -12.16
N GLY A 218 -9.41 31.32 -13.09
CA GLY A 218 -9.50 31.58 -14.53
C GLY A 218 -10.23 30.47 -15.28
N ASP A 219 -11.56 30.53 -15.26
CA ASP A 219 -12.51 29.78 -16.07
C ASP A 219 -12.37 30.16 -17.56
N GLN A 220 -12.13 29.19 -18.46
CA GLN A 220 -12.69 29.11 -19.84
C GLN A 220 -12.67 27.66 -20.37
N SER A 221 -13.84 27.12 -20.69
CA SER A 221 -14.07 26.11 -21.75
C SER A 221 -14.85 26.80 -22.90
N PRO A 222 -15.07 26.24 -24.12
CA PRO A 222 -14.76 24.87 -24.62
C PRO A 222 -14.22 24.80 -26.08
N ALA A 223 -13.76 23.62 -26.53
CA ALA A 223 -14.02 23.08 -27.87
C ALA A 223 -13.68 21.58 -27.93
N PHE A 224 -14.58 20.79 -28.53
CA PHE A 224 -14.42 19.35 -28.75
C PHE A 224 -13.37 19.09 -29.85
N ASP A 225 -12.25 18.48 -29.48
CA ASP A 225 -11.33 17.82 -30.40
C ASP A 225 -11.07 16.39 -29.91
N SER A 226 -10.64 15.51 -30.81
CA SER A 226 -10.42 14.09 -30.55
C SER A 226 -9.54 13.88 -29.31
N PRO A 227 -9.78 12.83 -28.48
CA PRO A 227 -9.09 12.69 -27.22
C PRO A 227 -7.57 12.58 -27.45
N PRO A 228 -6.77 13.40 -26.78
CA PRO A 228 -5.33 13.42 -26.96
C PRO A 228 -4.71 12.06 -26.59
N VAL A 229 -3.63 11.70 -27.29
CA VAL A 229 -2.81 10.55 -26.91
C VAL A 229 -2.07 10.94 -25.63
N VAL A 230 -2.45 10.32 -24.52
CA VAL A 230 -1.89 10.59 -23.19
C VAL A 230 -0.71 9.66 -22.94
N ASP A 231 0.43 10.24 -22.57
CA ASP A 231 1.60 9.50 -22.11
C ASP A 231 1.23 8.64 -20.89
N PRO A 232 1.46 7.31 -20.94
CA PRO A 232 1.05 6.39 -19.88
C PRO A 232 1.84 6.54 -18.57
N ASP A 233 3.00 7.21 -18.59
CA ASP A 233 3.88 7.44 -17.46
C ASP A 233 3.70 8.82 -16.81
N THR A 234 3.38 9.86 -17.59
CA THR A 234 3.26 11.24 -17.08
C THR A 234 1.83 11.78 -17.07
N GLY A 235 0.93 11.23 -17.88
CA GLY A 235 -0.41 11.78 -18.05
C GLY A 235 -0.46 13.03 -18.94
N GLU A 236 0.67 13.42 -19.53
CA GLU A 236 0.75 14.56 -20.45
C GLU A 236 0.24 14.21 -21.85
N ILE A 237 -0.28 15.20 -22.56
CA ILE A 237 -0.75 15.07 -23.94
C ILE A 237 0.47 15.05 -24.86
N VAL A 238 0.61 13.98 -25.65
CA VAL A 238 1.64 13.86 -26.69
C VAL A 238 1.13 14.55 -27.96
N ASP A 239 1.79 15.63 -28.37
CA ASP A 239 1.48 16.33 -29.62
C ASP A 239 2.07 15.55 -30.80
N GLU A 240 1.24 14.87 -31.60
CA GLU A 240 1.67 14.15 -32.82
C GLU A 240 1.89 15.11 -34.03
N SER A 241 2.37 16.33 -33.82
CA SER A 241 2.75 17.23 -34.90
C SER A 241 4.27 17.22 -35.10
N GLY A 242 4.76 16.18 -35.77
CA GLY A 242 6.17 16.00 -36.08
C GLY A 242 6.43 15.17 -37.34
N SER A 243 5.61 15.36 -38.38
CA SER A 243 6.01 15.00 -39.73
C SER A 243 6.91 16.10 -40.29
N ASP A 244 8.21 15.84 -40.43
CA ASP A 244 9.01 16.59 -41.39
C ASP A 244 9.76 15.63 -42.32
N ASP A 245 9.55 15.95 -43.59
CA ASP A 245 9.95 15.32 -44.82
C ASP A 245 11.39 15.76 -45.12
N GLY A 246 12.27 14.81 -45.39
CA GLY A 246 13.67 15.05 -45.69
C GLY A 246 14.11 14.27 -46.91
N THR A 247 13.63 14.67 -48.07
CA THR A 247 14.11 14.22 -49.38
C THR A 247 15.06 15.28 -49.99
N GLU A 248 16.14 14.80 -50.62
CA GLU A 248 17.15 15.49 -51.50
C GLU A 248 18.21 16.36 -50.78
N ASP A 249 19.53 16.26 -51.03
CA ASP A 249 20.36 15.76 -52.15
C ASP A 249 21.50 14.81 -51.71
#